data_AF-A0A351SKW4-F1
#
_entry.id   AF-A0A351SKW4-F1
#
_cell.length_a   1.000
_cell.length_b   1.000
_cell.length_c   1.000
_cell.angle_alpha   90.00
_cell.angle_beta   90.00
_cell.angle_gamma   90.00
#
_symmetry.space_group_name_H-M   'P 1'
#
loop_
_entity.id
_entity.type
_entity.pdbx_description
1 polymer ?
#
loop_
_entity_poly.entity_id
_entity_poly.type
_entity_poly.pdbx_seq_one_letter_code
_entity_poly.pdbx_strand_id
1 'polypeptide(L)'
;MRDLPGLMEVGIPVYARGATPIGPLHRGPGELNHSISCGGIVVNPGDIITADSNGVVVVRKDFSEELLERLYKQKASLEDYIADVKAGNFSNAWVDNYLKSVDCLED
;
A
#
# COMPACT_ATOMS: atom_id res chain seq x y z
N MET A 1 17.61 7.52 5.59
CA MET A 1 17.29 7.62 7.03
C MET A 1 18.59 7.65 7.83
N ARG A 2 18.64 8.38 8.94
CA ARG A 2 19.79 8.43 9.86
C ARG A 2 19.28 8.23 11.29
N ASP A 3 20.19 8.07 12.24
CA ASP A 3 19.91 8.11 13.68
C ASP A 3 19.03 6.94 14.14
N LEU A 4 19.26 5.74 13.56
CA LEU A 4 18.47 4.53 13.84
C LEU A 4 18.32 4.21 15.33
N PRO A 5 19.37 4.26 16.18
CA PRO A 5 19.20 3.97 17.60
C PRO A 5 18.16 4.89 18.26
N GLY A 6 18.22 6.18 17.97
CA GLY A 6 17.27 7.15 18.50
C GLY A 6 15.87 7.00 17.92
N LEU A 7 15.75 6.70 16.61
CA LEU A 7 14.44 6.44 15.99
C LEU A 7 13.75 5.21 16.58
N MET A 8 14.51 4.15 16.85
CA MET A 8 13.97 2.94 17.48
C MET A 8 13.54 3.21 18.93
N GLU A 9 14.30 4.00 19.68
CA GLU A 9 13.96 4.38 21.05
C GLU A 9 12.69 5.26 21.10
N VAL A 10 12.57 6.21 20.17
CA VAL A 10 11.41 7.12 20.10
C VAL A 10 10.15 6.39 19.62
N GLY A 11 10.28 5.30 18.87
CA GLY A 11 9.16 4.48 18.43
C GLY A 11 8.26 5.13 17.36
N ILE A 12 8.76 6.15 16.66
CA ILE A 12 8.04 6.75 15.53
C ILE A 12 8.20 5.83 14.29
N PRO A 13 7.10 5.45 13.62
CA PRO A 13 7.19 4.68 12.38
C PRO A 13 7.84 5.52 11.29
N VAL A 14 8.96 5.05 10.75
CA VAL A 14 9.70 5.72 9.66
C VAL A 14 9.92 4.75 8.51
N TYR A 15 9.54 5.18 7.31
CA TYR A 15 9.72 4.42 6.07
C TYR A 15 10.73 5.12 5.18
N ALA A 16 11.74 4.38 4.70
CA ALA A 16 12.79 4.91 3.85
C ALA A 16 13.38 3.84 2.94
N ARG A 17 13.94 4.26 1.80
CA ARG A 17 14.66 3.37 0.88
C ARG A 17 15.93 2.76 1.50
N GLY A 18 16.50 3.41 2.51
CA GLY A 18 17.71 2.93 3.17
C GLY A 18 18.25 3.89 4.22
N ALA A 19 19.36 3.50 4.83
CA ALA A 19 20.08 4.27 5.84
C ALA A 19 21.28 5.01 5.25
N THR A 20 21.59 6.19 5.78
CA THR A 20 22.78 6.99 5.45
C THR A 20 23.21 7.82 6.66
N PRO A 21 24.51 7.88 6.99
CA PRO A 21 25.03 8.73 8.07
C PRO A 21 25.14 10.21 7.65
N ILE A 22 25.10 10.51 6.36
CA ILE A 22 25.30 11.87 5.82
C ILE A 22 24.08 12.73 6.12
N GLY A 23 24.31 13.93 6.68
CA GLY A 23 23.28 14.92 6.94
C GLY A 23 22.83 15.66 5.67
N PRO A 24 21.57 16.15 5.62
CA PRO A 24 21.10 16.95 4.49
C PRO A 24 21.74 18.34 4.48
N LEU A 25 21.73 18.98 3.30
CA LEU A 25 22.11 20.38 3.14
C LEU A 25 20.90 21.29 3.44
N HIS A 26 21.12 22.39 4.17
CA HIS A 26 20.07 23.31 4.59
C HIS A 26 19.96 24.57 3.71
N ARG A 27 20.46 24.51 2.47
CA ARG A 27 20.54 25.67 1.55
C ARG A 27 19.72 25.51 0.28
N GLY A 28 18.97 24.41 0.16
CA GLY A 28 18.22 24.10 -1.05
C GLY A 28 16.88 24.86 -1.10
N PRO A 29 16.36 25.16 -2.30
CA PRO A 29 14.96 25.48 -2.45
C PRO A 29 14.12 24.29 -2.01
N GLY A 30 12.96 24.55 -1.40
CA GLY A 30 12.02 23.53 -0.97
C GLY A 30 10.64 24.13 -0.88
N GLU A 31 9.64 23.31 -1.15
CA GLU A 31 8.24 23.70 -1.06
C GLU A 31 7.55 22.86 0.01
N LEU A 32 6.60 23.49 0.72
CA LEU A 32 5.73 22.83 1.68
C LEU A 32 4.35 22.71 1.05
N ASN A 33 3.67 21.58 1.31
CA ASN A 33 2.37 21.30 0.71
C ASN A 33 2.38 21.42 -0.82
N HIS A 34 3.45 20.92 -1.44
CA HIS A 34 3.52 20.76 -2.89
C HIS A 34 3.48 19.27 -3.26
N SER A 35 3.05 18.99 -4.48
CA SER A 35 3.00 17.62 -4.99
C SER A 35 4.41 17.08 -5.24
N ILE A 36 4.68 15.86 -4.82
CA ILE A 36 6.01 15.24 -4.98
C ILE A 36 5.89 13.91 -5.73
N SER A 37 7.01 13.47 -6.32
CA SER A 37 7.17 12.07 -6.73
C SER A 37 7.99 11.32 -5.68
N CYS A 38 7.37 10.35 -5.01
CA CYS A 38 8.03 9.51 -4.01
C CYS A 38 7.81 8.04 -4.36
N GLY A 39 8.91 7.28 -4.50
CA GLY A 39 8.83 5.88 -4.91
C GLY A 39 8.26 5.67 -6.33
N GLY A 40 8.30 6.70 -7.18
CA GLY A 40 7.69 6.68 -8.52
C GLY A 40 6.20 7.01 -8.54
N ILE A 41 5.61 7.35 -7.40
CA ILE A 41 4.19 7.70 -7.25
C ILE A 41 4.05 9.20 -6.97
N VAL A 42 3.09 9.84 -7.62
CA VAL A 42 2.72 11.24 -7.30
C VAL A 42 1.93 11.25 -5.99
N VAL A 43 2.39 12.06 -5.04
CA VAL A 43 1.75 12.30 -3.75
C VAL A 43 1.36 13.76 -3.69
N ASN A 44 0.07 14.03 -3.52
CA ASN A 44 -0.46 15.38 -3.39
C ASN A 44 -0.69 15.72 -1.92
N PRO A 45 -0.67 17.01 -1.56
CA PRO A 45 -1.10 17.44 -0.23
C PRO A 45 -2.51 16.97 0.08
N GLY A 46 -2.68 16.27 1.21
CA GLY A 46 -3.97 15.75 1.67
C GLY A 46 -4.28 14.32 1.23
N ASP A 47 -3.44 13.69 0.41
CA ASP A 47 -3.53 12.24 0.16
C ASP A 47 -3.30 11.46 1.47
N ILE A 48 -3.97 10.31 1.59
CA ILE A 48 -3.89 9.46 2.77
C ILE A 48 -2.75 8.47 2.58
N ILE A 49 -1.85 8.40 3.57
CA ILE A 49 -0.74 7.45 3.58
C ILE A 49 -1.06 6.35 4.58
N THR A 50 -1.03 5.10 4.13
CA THR A 50 -1.07 3.92 5.00
C THR A 50 0.19 3.09 4.79
N ALA A 51 0.74 2.55 5.86
CA ALA A 51 1.97 1.78 5.80
C ALA A 51 2.00 0.69 6.87
N ASP A 52 2.60 -0.45 6.52
CA ASP A 52 2.77 -1.62 7.38
C ASP A 52 4.13 -2.28 7.09
N SER A 53 4.33 -3.55 7.49
CA SER A 53 5.56 -4.28 7.19
C SER A 53 5.73 -4.65 5.71
N ASN A 54 4.66 -4.61 4.91
CA ASN A 54 4.66 -4.95 3.49
C ASN A 54 5.03 -3.75 2.63
N GLY A 55 4.73 -2.53 3.07
CA GLY A 55 5.16 -1.32 2.39
C GLY A 55 4.34 -0.09 2.72
N VAL A 56 4.29 0.84 1.76
CA VAL A 56 3.58 2.12 1.86
C VAL A 56 2.63 2.26 0.69
N VAL A 57 1.39 2.68 0.96
CA VAL A 57 0.35 2.93 -0.03
C VAL A 57 -0.10 4.38 0.06
N VAL A 58 -0.28 5.01 -1.10
CA VAL A 58 -0.81 6.36 -1.26
C VAL A 58 -2.24 6.25 -1.77
N VAL A 59 -3.19 6.76 -0.99
CA VAL A 59 -4.60 6.82 -1.37
C VAL A 59 -4.94 8.26 -1.70
N ARG A 60 -5.35 8.49 -2.95
CA ARG A 60 -5.81 9.81 -3.40
C ARG A 60 -7.01 10.26 -2.56
N LYS A 61 -6.96 11.50 -2.08
CA LYS A 61 -8.00 12.06 -1.21
C LYS A 61 -9.41 11.89 -1.81
N ASP A 62 -9.58 12.28 -3.07
CA ASP A 62 -10.89 12.28 -3.74
C ASP A 62 -11.45 10.87 -4.00
N PHE A 63 -10.61 9.84 -3.90
CA PHE A 63 -11.00 8.43 -4.08
C PHE A 63 -11.16 7.69 -2.75
N SER A 64 -10.87 8.34 -1.63
CA SER A 64 -10.76 7.68 -0.32
C SER A 64 -12.08 7.07 0.16
N GLU A 65 -13.21 7.75 -0.03
CA GLU A 65 -14.54 7.27 0.37
C GLU A 65 -14.95 6.03 -0.43
N GLU A 66 -14.82 6.10 -1.76
CA GLU A 66 -15.13 4.96 -2.64
C GLU A 66 -14.23 3.76 -2.35
N LEU A 67 -12.93 3.99 -2.13
CA LEU A 67 -11.99 2.94 -1.76
C LEU A 67 -12.39 2.30 -0.43
N LEU A 68 -12.78 3.09 0.57
CA LEU A 68 -13.18 2.59 1.88
C LEU A 68 -14.40 1.66 1.78
N GLU A 69 -15.42 2.04 1.00
CA GLU A 69 -16.58 1.17 0.75
C GLU A 69 -16.19 -0.15 0.08
N ARG A 70 -15.31 -0.10 -0.92
CA ARG A 70 -14.79 -1.30 -1.59
C ARG A 70 -14.03 -2.20 -0.62
N LEU A 71 -13.20 -1.63 0.24
CA LEU A 71 -12.45 -2.38 1.26
C LEU A 71 -13.38 -3.06 2.27
N TYR A 72 -14.47 -2.42 2.71
CA TYR A 72 -15.43 -3.04 3.60
C TYR A 72 -16.12 -4.26 2.97
N LYS A 73 -16.53 -4.14 1.70
CA LYS A 73 -17.12 -5.26 0.96
C LYS A 73 -16.11 -6.41 0.81
N GLN A 74 -14.87 -6.07 0.47
CA GLN A 74 -13.83 -7.08 0.25
C GLN A 74 -13.37 -7.76 1.53
N LYS A 75 -13.35 -7.04 2.67
CA LYS A 75 -13.00 -7.60 3.97
C LYS A 75 -13.89 -8.79 4.34
N ALA A 76 -15.21 -8.68 4.13
CA ALA A 76 -16.15 -9.76 4.42
C ALA A 76 -15.83 -11.01 3.59
N SER A 77 -15.60 -10.86 2.28
CA SER A 77 -15.23 -11.98 1.41
C SER A 77 -13.85 -12.58 1.73
N LEU A 78 -12.91 -11.74 2.19
CA LEU A 78 -11.57 -12.20 2.61
C LEU A 78 -11.62 -13.04 3.88
N GLU A 79 -12.49 -12.74 4.83
CA GLU A 79 -12.64 -13.52 6.06
C GLU A 79 -13.08 -14.95 5.77
N ASP A 80 -14.09 -15.11 4.91
CA ASP A 80 -14.55 -16.43 4.45
C ASP A 80 -13.45 -17.18 3.69
N TYR A 81 -12.79 -16.50 2.74
CA TYR A 81 -11.68 -17.06 1.98
C TYR A 81 -10.53 -17.54 2.88
N ILE A 82 -10.16 -16.75 3.91
CA ILE A 82 -9.11 -17.11 4.86
C ILE A 82 -9.54 -18.34 5.69
N ALA A 83 -10.81 -18.45 6.06
CA ALA A 83 -11.32 -19.61 6.78
C ALA A 83 -11.27 -20.88 5.91
N ASP A 84 -11.68 -20.78 4.65
CA ASP A 84 -11.62 -21.87 3.67
C ASP A 84 -10.20 -22.35 3.41
N VAL A 85 -9.25 -21.42 3.21
CA VAL A 85 -7.82 -21.74 3.05
C VAL A 85 -7.29 -22.49 4.28
N LYS A 86 -7.65 -22.07 5.50
CA LYS A 86 -7.25 -22.76 6.74
C LYS A 86 -7.86 -24.15 6.86
N ALA A 87 -9.07 -24.35 6.34
CA ALA A 87 -9.75 -25.65 6.32
C ALA A 87 -9.23 -26.58 5.20
N GLY A 88 -8.38 -26.08 4.29
CA GLY A 88 -7.92 -26.83 3.11
C GLY A 88 -8.91 -26.83 1.94
N ASN A 89 -9.96 -26.01 2.02
CA ASN A 89 -11.02 -25.90 1.02
C ASN A 89 -10.68 -24.81 0.01
N PHE A 90 -9.64 -25.00 -0.81
CA PHE A 90 -9.26 -24.03 -1.83
C PHE A 90 -9.63 -24.52 -3.23
N SER A 91 -10.38 -23.70 -3.98
CA SER A 91 -10.75 -23.97 -5.38
C SER A 91 -10.45 -22.76 -6.26
N ASN A 92 -9.70 -22.99 -7.34
CA ASN A 92 -9.45 -22.02 -8.40
C ASN A 92 -10.50 -22.08 -9.52
N ALA A 93 -11.64 -22.75 -9.32
CA ALA A 93 -12.67 -22.88 -10.36
C ALA A 93 -13.17 -21.52 -10.90
N TRP A 94 -13.08 -20.45 -10.09
CA TRP A 94 -13.38 -19.09 -10.55
C TRP A 94 -12.43 -18.62 -11.66
N VAL A 95 -11.15 -19.04 -11.64
CA VAL A 95 -10.16 -18.73 -12.66
C VAL A 95 -10.59 -19.36 -13.98
N ASP A 96 -10.93 -20.65 -13.98
CA ASP A 96 -11.38 -21.34 -15.18
C ASP A 96 -12.69 -20.74 -15.72
N ASN A 97 -13.62 -20.40 -14.83
CA ASN A 97 -14.88 -19.73 -15.21
C ASN A 97 -14.64 -18.35 -15.80
N TYR A 98 -13.68 -17.59 -15.25
CA TYR A 98 -13.31 -16.28 -15.77
C TYR A 98 -12.60 -16.39 -17.11
N LEU A 99 -11.63 -17.30 -17.24
CA LEU A 99 -10.92 -17.52 -18.51
C LEU A 99 -11.87 -17.98 -19.63
N LYS A 100 -12.89 -18.80 -19.32
CA LYS A 100 -13.97 -19.14 -20.26
C LYS A 100 -14.82 -17.92 -20.63
N SER A 101 -15.12 -17.04 -19.68
CA SER A 101 -15.94 -15.86 -19.96
C SER A 101 -15.23 -14.81 -20.82
N VAL A 102 -13.89 -14.82 -20.82
CA VAL A 102 -13.04 -13.97 -21.68
C VAL A 102 -12.45 -14.72 -22.89
N ASP A 103 -12.99 -15.89 -23.23
CA ASP A 103 -12.61 -16.71 -24.41
C ASP A 103 -11.10 -17.02 -24.50
N CYS A 104 -10.48 -17.27 -23.34
CA CYS A 104 -9.03 -17.52 -23.21
C CYS A 104 -8.67 -19.01 -23.07
N LEU A 105 -9.65 -19.92 -23.08
CA LEU A 105 -9.43 -21.37 -23.04
C LEU A 105 -10.12 -21.98 -24.26
N GLU A 106 -9.32 -22.48 -25.21
CA GLU A 106 -9.80 -23.40 -26.24
C GLU A 106 -9.87 -24.83 -25.66
N ASP A 107 -10.82 -25.63 -26.14
CA ASP A 107 -11.14 -26.99 -25.67
C ASP A 107 -9.96 -27.99 -25.72
#